data_AF-A0A5B7ATP2-F1
#
_entry.id   AF-A0A5B7ATP2-F1
#
_cell.length_a   1.000
_cell.length_b   1.000
_cell.length_c   1.000
_cell.angle_alpha   90.00
_cell.angle_beta   90.00
_cell.angle_gamma   90.00
#
_symmetry.space_group_name_H-M   'P 1'
#
loop_
_entity.id
_entity.type
_entity.pdbx_description
1 polymer ?
#
loop_
_entity_poly.entity_id
_entity_poly.type
_entity_poly.pdbx_seq_one_letter_code
_entity_poly.pdbx_strand_id
1 'polypeptide(L)'
;DGVAPNLVMCGCLIGMCLRRYEKACMLGEPVLSFYSGWPQIDSKWTSLALMVYRETIVAGMVPTLEEFSQVLGCLQLPHYSSLRNRLIENLGVSTDTSRSSNLCSMVDGFGEYDPRAFSLLEEAASLGIVPCVSFKESLIVVDARKLQIHTAEVYLLTILKGLKHRLAAGAKLPNITILLPVEKTQIQSATREKTINLAGRISQAVAALLRRLALPYQGNESYGKIRINGIAVKRWFQPKLASPFSGRSIELSSSLSRLGKGIIHQQRNIRTGNLSLE
;
A
#
# COMPACT_ATOMS: atom_id res chain seq x y z
N ASP A 1 19.04 -9.19 28.98
CA ASP A 1 19.93 -10.30 29.38
C ASP A 1 21.30 -10.32 28.69
N GLY A 2 21.77 -9.22 28.08
CA GLY A 2 23.14 -9.16 27.52
C GLY A 2 23.41 -10.07 26.32
N VAL A 3 22.40 -10.77 25.80
CA VAL A 3 22.49 -11.54 24.55
C VAL A 3 22.41 -10.57 23.37
N ALA A 4 23.47 -10.47 22.60
CA ALA A 4 23.45 -9.71 21.35
C ALA A 4 22.42 -10.35 20.41
N PRO A 5 21.46 -9.59 19.86
CA PRO A 5 20.47 -10.13 18.95
C PRO A 5 21.18 -10.71 17.73
N ASN A 6 20.81 -11.94 17.35
CA ASN A 6 21.28 -12.60 16.13
C ASN A 6 20.21 -12.42 15.06
N LEU A 7 20.61 -12.05 13.84
CA LEU A 7 19.72 -11.90 12.69
C LEU A 7 18.82 -13.14 12.49
N VAL A 8 19.38 -14.34 12.61
CA VAL A 8 18.60 -15.59 12.49
C VAL A 8 17.52 -15.68 13.57
N MET A 9 17.81 -15.26 14.80
CA MET A 9 16.82 -15.25 15.88
C MET A 9 15.73 -14.22 15.61
N CYS A 10 16.10 -13.01 15.16
CA CYS A 10 15.18 -11.95 14.79
C CYS A 10 14.22 -12.41 13.68
N GLY A 11 14.75 -13.01 12.60
CA GLY A 11 13.94 -13.56 11.53
C GLY A 11 13.00 -14.68 11.99
N CYS A 12 13.44 -15.58 12.87
CA CYS A 12 12.56 -16.59 13.45
C CYS A 12 11.43 -15.97 14.30
N LEU A 13 11.74 -14.96 15.12
CA LEU A 13 10.75 -14.25 15.94
C LEU A 13 9.72 -13.54 15.07
N ILE A 14 10.17 -12.82 14.04
CA ILE A 14 9.30 -12.13 13.08
C ILE A 14 8.41 -13.14 12.34
N GLY A 15 8.98 -14.23 11.85
CA GLY A 15 8.24 -15.29 11.17
C GLY A 15 7.20 -15.97 12.07
N MET A 16 7.49 -16.15 13.36
CA MET A 16 6.50 -16.63 14.34
C MET A 16 5.38 -15.61 14.56
N CYS A 17 5.70 -14.33 14.64
CA CYS A 17 4.69 -13.26 14.76
C CYS A 17 3.75 -13.26 13.57
N LEU A 18 4.27 -13.38 12.34
CA LEU A 18 3.47 -13.43 11.13
C LEU A 18 2.49 -14.61 11.15
N ARG A 19 2.97 -15.84 11.44
CA ARG A 19 2.09 -17.02 11.50
C ARG A 19 1.00 -16.89 12.56
N ARG A 20 1.33 -16.29 13.70
CA ARG A 20 0.35 -16.04 14.79
C ARG A 20 -0.66 -14.97 14.40
N TYR A 21 -0.20 -13.93 13.72
CA TYR A 21 -1.04 -12.88 13.15
C TYR A 21 -2.03 -13.47 12.13
N GLU A 22 -1.55 -14.21 11.14
CA GLU A 22 -2.38 -14.87 10.12
C GLU A 22 -3.43 -15.80 10.75
N LYS A 23 -3.03 -16.57 11.78
CA LYS A 23 -3.95 -17.42 12.53
C LYS A 23 -5.02 -16.61 13.26
N ALA A 24 -4.62 -15.53 13.95
CA ALA A 24 -5.56 -14.64 14.65
C ALA A 24 -6.55 -14.00 13.68
N CYS A 25 -6.07 -13.60 12.49
CA CYS A 25 -6.94 -13.15 11.41
C CYS A 25 -7.96 -14.24 11.07
N MET A 26 -7.52 -15.44 10.66
CA MET A 26 -8.42 -16.53 10.24
C MET A 26 -9.47 -16.92 11.29
N LEU A 27 -9.13 -16.82 12.57
CA LEU A 27 -10.03 -17.12 13.69
C LEU A 27 -11.01 -15.98 14.04
N GLY A 28 -10.91 -14.83 13.36
CA GLY A 28 -11.76 -13.67 13.61
C GLY A 28 -11.46 -12.96 14.93
N GLU A 29 -10.25 -13.13 15.47
CA GLU A 29 -9.82 -12.41 16.66
C GLU A 29 -9.83 -10.88 16.39
N PRO A 30 -10.01 -10.04 17.43
CA PRO A 30 -9.98 -8.59 17.28
C PRO A 30 -8.56 -8.11 16.98
N VAL A 31 -8.14 -8.24 15.73
CA VAL A 31 -6.84 -7.80 15.21
C VAL A 31 -6.88 -6.34 14.76
N LEU A 32 -8.09 -5.77 14.63
CA LEU A 32 -8.34 -4.44 14.11
C LEU A 32 -9.08 -3.59 15.13
N SER A 33 -8.59 -2.36 15.28
CA SER A 33 -9.30 -1.27 15.93
C SER A 33 -9.78 -0.29 14.86
N PHE A 34 -10.90 0.38 15.11
CA PHE A 34 -11.40 1.45 14.25
C PHE A 34 -11.27 2.77 14.99
N TYR A 35 -10.19 3.49 14.74
CA TYR A 35 -10.02 4.85 15.24
C TYR A 35 -10.56 5.83 14.21
N SER A 36 -11.55 6.65 14.60
CA SER A 36 -12.17 7.66 13.72
C SER A 36 -12.72 7.11 12.40
N GLY A 37 -13.17 5.85 12.37
CA GLY A 37 -13.71 5.19 11.19
C GLY A 37 -12.66 4.51 10.28
N TRP A 38 -11.37 4.64 10.59
CA TRP A 38 -10.30 4.01 9.81
C TRP A 38 -9.76 2.75 10.52
N PRO A 39 -9.50 1.67 9.78
CA PRO A 39 -8.98 0.44 10.35
C PRO A 39 -7.50 0.61 10.65
N GLN A 40 -7.11 0.28 11.87
CA GLN A 40 -5.72 0.21 12.29
C GLN A 40 -5.46 -1.18 12.86
N ILE A 41 -4.33 -1.78 12.49
CA ILE A 41 -3.96 -3.08 13.03
C ILE A 41 -3.51 -2.88 14.48
N ASP A 42 -4.30 -3.44 15.40
CA ASP A 42 -4.02 -3.45 16.83
C ASP A 42 -3.88 -4.92 17.27
N SER A 43 -2.69 -5.44 17.03
CA SER A 43 -2.35 -6.83 17.32
C SER A 43 -1.04 -6.90 18.07
N LYS A 44 -1.03 -7.68 19.16
CA LYS A 44 0.19 -7.98 19.92
C LYS A 44 1.30 -8.53 19.01
N TRP A 45 0.94 -9.35 18.02
CA TRP A 45 1.90 -9.97 17.11
C TRP A 45 2.52 -8.95 16.16
N THR A 46 1.73 -8.02 15.62
CA THR A 46 2.23 -6.92 14.78
C THR A 46 3.14 -5.99 15.57
N SER A 47 2.75 -5.62 16.80
CA SER A 47 3.58 -4.80 17.68
C SER A 47 4.92 -5.47 18.02
N LEU A 48 4.91 -6.78 18.31
CA LEU A 48 6.13 -7.54 18.59
C LEU A 48 7.03 -7.65 17.36
N ALA A 49 6.47 -7.90 16.16
CA ALA A 49 7.23 -7.96 14.92
C ALA A 49 7.92 -6.63 14.61
N LEU A 50 7.21 -5.50 14.77
CA LEU A 50 7.76 -4.16 14.58
C LEU A 50 8.86 -3.83 15.60
N MET A 51 8.67 -4.24 16.85
CA MET A 51 9.65 -4.05 17.91
C MET A 51 10.95 -4.80 17.60
N VAL A 52 10.85 -6.10 17.30
CA VAL A 52 12.03 -6.93 16.95
C VAL A 52 12.76 -6.37 15.73
N TYR A 53 12.02 -5.94 14.69
CA TYR A 53 12.61 -5.33 13.50
C TYR A 53 13.39 -4.05 13.83
N ARG A 54 12.81 -3.14 14.63
CA ARG A 54 13.47 -1.88 15.01
C ARG A 54 14.64 -2.10 15.96
N GLU A 55 14.53 -3.02 16.91
CA GLU A 55 15.64 -3.38 17.81
C GLU A 55 16.81 -3.98 17.03
N THR A 56 16.55 -4.75 15.98
CA THR A 56 17.58 -5.27 15.06
C THR A 56 18.36 -4.13 14.40
N ILE A 57 17.66 -3.09 13.92
CA ILE A 57 18.27 -1.90 13.32
C ILE A 57 19.07 -1.11 14.37
N VAL A 58 18.51 -0.90 15.56
CA VAL A 58 19.18 -0.19 16.67
C VAL A 58 20.44 -0.92 17.13
N ALA A 59 20.46 -2.26 17.07
CA ALA A 59 21.64 -3.07 17.32
C ALA A 59 22.72 -2.97 16.21
N GLY A 60 22.50 -2.15 15.17
CA GLY A 60 23.44 -1.93 14.08
C GLY A 60 23.42 -3.01 13.00
N MET A 61 22.46 -3.93 13.05
CA MET A 61 22.28 -4.95 12.01
C MET A 61 21.31 -4.47 10.94
N VAL A 62 21.55 -4.88 9.69
CA VAL A 62 20.65 -4.60 8.57
C VAL A 62 19.73 -5.82 8.37
N PRO A 63 18.41 -5.68 8.60
CA PRO A 63 17.46 -6.75 8.31
C PRO A 63 17.49 -7.17 6.85
N THR A 64 17.26 -8.45 6.60
CA THR A 64 17.14 -9.01 5.25
C THR A 64 15.81 -8.63 4.61
N LEU A 65 15.75 -8.74 3.27
CA LEU A 65 14.53 -8.52 2.51
C LEU A 65 13.39 -9.47 2.91
N GLU A 66 13.72 -10.70 3.32
CA GLU A 66 12.75 -11.68 3.78
C GLU A 66 12.12 -11.28 5.11
N GLU A 67 12.94 -10.90 6.09
CA GLU A 67 12.49 -10.42 7.40
C GLU A 67 11.62 -9.18 7.24
N PHE A 68 12.06 -8.23 6.43
CA PHE A 68 11.28 -7.04 6.10
C PHE A 68 9.92 -7.39 5.48
N SER A 69 9.87 -8.33 4.53
CA SER A 69 8.61 -8.79 3.94
C SER A 69 7.69 -9.45 4.96
N GLN A 70 8.24 -10.18 5.94
CA GLN A 70 7.43 -10.80 6.98
C GLN A 70 6.83 -9.74 7.92
N VAL A 71 7.58 -8.69 8.27
CA VAL A 71 7.07 -7.55 9.04
C VAL A 71 5.93 -6.85 8.30
N LEU A 72 6.07 -6.65 6.98
CA LEU A 72 4.99 -6.12 6.16
C LEU A 72 3.76 -7.03 6.14
N GLY A 73 3.94 -8.35 6.14
CA GLY A 73 2.83 -9.31 6.24
C GLY A 73 2.00 -9.12 7.52
N CYS A 74 2.64 -8.79 8.65
CA CYS A 74 1.95 -8.45 9.90
C CYS A 74 1.15 -7.13 9.83
N LEU A 75 1.33 -6.34 8.77
CA LEU A 75 0.62 -5.09 8.51
C LEU A 75 -0.43 -5.22 7.39
N GLN A 76 -0.64 -6.41 6.83
CA GLN A 76 -1.67 -6.65 5.83
C GLN A 76 -3.05 -6.66 6.48
N LEU A 77 -4.01 -5.91 5.93
CA LEU A 77 -5.37 -5.95 6.44
C LEU A 77 -6.05 -7.29 6.09
N PRO A 78 -6.85 -7.88 7.00
CA PRO A 78 -7.62 -9.09 6.71
C PRO A 78 -8.62 -8.90 5.55
N HIS A 79 -8.70 -9.90 4.66
CA HIS A 79 -9.50 -9.83 3.43
C HIS A 79 -11.00 -10.16 3.60
N TYR A 80 -11.64 -9.70 4.69
CA TYR A 80 -13.06 -9.96 4.91
C TYR A 80 -13.96 -9.05 4.06
N SER A 81 -14.97 -9.62 3.41
CA SER A 81 -15.98 -8.85 2.66
C SER A 81 -16.69 -7.81 3.56
N SER A 82 -16.94 -8.16 4.82
CA SER A 82 -17.50 -7.26 5.84
C SER A 82 -16.59 -6.06 6.16
N LEU A 83 -15.27 -6.27 6.21
CA LEU A 83 -14.29 -5.20 6.44
C LEU A 83 -14.31 -4.22 5.27
N ARG A 84 -14.31 -4.73 4.03
CA ARG A 84 -14.39 -3.88 2.84
C ARG A 84 -15.68 -3.06 2.80
N ASN A 85 -16.81 -3.67 3.14
CA ASN A 85 -18.09 -2.96 3.20
C ASN A 85 -18.08 -1.89 4.29
N ARG A 86 -17.57 -2.21 5.48
CA ARG A 86 -17.42 -1.25 6.58
C ARG A 86 -16.50 -0.08 6.23
N LEU A 87 -15.42 -0.33 5.49
CA LEU A 87 -14.55 0.74 4.98
C LEU A 87 -15.31 1.67 4.04
N ILE A 88 -16.10 1.10 3.14
CA ILE A 88 -16.90 1.86 2.18
C ILE A 88 -17.99 2.67 2.89
N GLU A 89 -18.66 2.09 3.89
CA GLU A 89 -19.65 2.78 4.73
C GLU A 89 -19.03 3.95 5.49
N ASN A 90 -17.86 3.76 6.09
CA ASN A 90 -17.15 4.80 6.84
C ASN A 90 -16.67 5.97 5.96
N LEU A 91 -16.56 5.79 4.64
CA LEU A 91 -16.28 6.90 3.71
C LEU A 91 -17.45 7.91 3.65
N GLY A 92 -18.66 7.52 4.06
CA GLY A 92 -19.85 8.39 4.05
C GLY A 92 -20.32 8.79 2.65
N VAL A 93 -19.93 8.04 1.61
CA VAL A 93 -20.22 8.35 0.21
C VAL A 93 -21.32 7.44 -0.32
N SER A 94 -22.43 8.02 -0.78
CA SER A 94 -23.45 7.28 -1.54
C SER A 94 -22.97 7.06 -2.97
N THR A 95 -22.92 5.80 -3.40
CA THR A 95 -22.60 5.43 -4.78
C THR A 95 -23.72 4.59 -5.37
N ASP A 96 -23.97 4.74 -6.66
CA ASP A 96 -24.74 3.76 -7.42
C ASP A 96 -24.12 2.36 -7.21
N THR A 97 -24.95 1.39 -6.80
CA THR A 97 -24.59 0.02 -6.42
C THR A 97 -23.77 -0.75 -7.47
N SER A 98 -23.71 -0.27 -8.71
CA SER A 98 -22.92 -0.85 -9.80
C SER A 98 -21.45 -0.40 -9.86
N ARG A 99 -21.00 0.55 -9.01
CA ARG A 99 -19.68 1.24 -9.17
C ARG A 99 -18.83 1.36 -7.90
N SER A 100 -19.17 0.64 -6.83
CA SER A 100 -18.46 0.64 -5.53
C SER A 100 -16.99 0.16 -5.58
N SER A 101 -16.56 -0.43 -6.70
CA SER A 101 -15.23 -1.02 -6.86
C SER A 101 -14.07 -0.01 -6.89
N ASN A 102 -14.32 1.27 -7.17
CA ASN A 102 -13.27 2.31 -7.26
C ASN A 102 -13.01 3.05 -5.94
N LEU A 103 -13.75 2.74 -4.87
CA LEU A 103 -13.65 3.45 -3.59
C LEU A 103 -12.40 3.08 -2.77
N CYS A 104 -11.76 1.95 -3.07
CA CYS A 104 -10.47 1.56 -2.48
C CYS A 104 -9.39 2.64 -2.71
N SER A 105 -9.48 3.42 -3.79
CA SER A 105 -8.57 4.54 -4.06
C SER A 105 -8.64 5.67 -3.02
N MET A 106 -9.76 5.77 -2.28
CA MET A 106 -10.01 6.81 -1.28
C MET A 106 -9.56 6.41 0.12
N VAL A 107 -9.41 5.11 0.38
CA VAL A 107 -8.99 4.56 1.68
C VAL A 107 -7.47 4.66 1.81
N ASP A 108 -6.97 5.09 2.97
CA ASP A 108 -5.54 5.02 3.27
C ASP A 108 -5.06 3.57 3.28
N GLY A 109 -3.87 3.30 2.75
CA GLY A 109 -3.44 1.91 2.55
C GLY A 109 -4.19 1.17 1.44
N PHE A 110 -5.07 1.86 0.72
CA PHE A 110 -5.97 1.32 -0.30
C PHE A 110 -6.91 0.20 0.21
N GLY A 111 -7.08 0.12 1.53
CA GLY A 111 -7.83 -0.96 2.19
C GLY A 111 -7.12 -2.31 2.20
N GLU A 112 -5.82 -2.36 1.85
CA GLU A 112 -5.04 -3.60 1.73
C GLU A 112 -3.97 -3.73 2.82
N TYR A 113 -3.36 -2.63 3.22
CA TYR A 113 -2.31 -2.58 4.25
C TYR A 113 -2.54 -1.42 5.21
N ASP A 114 -2.04 -1.57 6.43
CA ASP A 114 -1.98 -0.47 7.40
C ASP A 114 -1.06 0.65 6.87
N PRO A 115 -1.43 1.95 7.01
CA PRO A 115 -0.63 3.07 6.51
C PRO A 115 0.82 3.10 7.02
N ARG A 116 1.09 2.51 8.19
CA ARG A 116 2.46 2.35 8.73
C ARG A 116 3.38 1.55 7.80
N ALA A 117 2.84 0.67 6.96
CA ALA A 117 3.61 -0.10 5.99
C ALA A 117 4.37 0.79 4.99
N PHE A 118 3.81 1.94 4.61
CA PHE A 118 4.46 2.88 3.70
C PHE A 118 5.68 3.56 4.35
N SER A 119 5.52 4.01 5.60
CA SER A 119 6.62 4.60 6.36
C SER A 119 7.74 3.58 6.58
N LEU A 120 7.38 2.33 6.84
CA LEU A 120 8.35 1.24 7.02
C LEU A 120 9.10 0.91 5.72
N LEU A 121 8.42 0.98 4.57
CA LEU A 121 9.08 0.82 3.26
C LEU A 121 10.06 1.95 2.96
N GLU A 122 9.71 3.19 3.28
CA GLU A 122 10.61 4.34 3.14
C GLU A 122 11.85 4.20 4.04
N GLU A 123 11.67 3.73 5.27
CA GLU A 123 12.77 3.38 6.20
C GLU A 123 13.65 2.26 5.64
N ALA A 124 13.06 1.17 5.15
CA ALA A 124 13.81 0.07 4.56
C ALA A 124 14.57 0.48 3.29
N ALA A 125 14.04 1.42 2.51
CA ALA A 125 14.70 1.97 1.33
C ALA A 125 15.92 2.81 1.71
N SER A 126 15.86 3.60 2.79
CA SER A 126 17.01 4.39 3.27
C SER A 126 18.14 3.51 3.81
N LEU A 127 17.81 2.32 4.32
CA LEU A 127 18.76 1.28 4.74
C LEU A 127 19.30 0.44 3.57
N GLY A 128 18.80 0.63 2.35
CA GLY A 128 19.22 -0.13 1.16
C GLY A 128 18.67 -1.55 1.08
N ILE A 129 17.67 -1.92 1.90
CA ILE A 129 17.04 -3.24 1.90
C ILE A 129 16.15 -3.42 0.66
N VAL A 130 15.45 -2.35 0.27
CA VAL A 130 14.59 -2.31 -0.92
C VAL A 130 15.00 -1.16 -1.84
N PRO A 131 14.76 -1.26 -3.16
CA PRO A 131 15.00 -0.15 -4.07
C PRO A 131 14.16 1.08 -3.69
N CYS A 132 14.72 2.29 -3.88
CA CYS A 132 13.94 3.52 -3.71
C CYS A 132 12.91 3.68 -4.85
N VAL A 133 11.71 4.15 -4.50
CA VAL A 133 10.69 4.47 -5.50
C VAL A 133 11.02 5.80 -6.17
N SER A 134 11.33 5.79 -7.46
CA SER A 134 11.54 7.00 -8.26
C SER A 134 10.30 7.38 -9.07
N PHE A 135 9.85 8.63 -8.94
CA PHE A 135 8.73 9.20 -9.70
C PHE A 135 9.16 10.21 -10.77
N LYS A 136 10.47 10.37 -10.98
CA LYS A 136 11.04 11.37 -11.90
C LYS A 136 10.83 11.02 -13.38
N GLU A 137 10.68 9.73 -13.68
CA GLU A 137 10.57 9.24 -15.06
C GLU A 137 9.13 9.31 -15.62
N SER A 138 9.04 9.34 -16.95
CA SER A 138 7.79 9.29 -17.71
C SER A 138 7.21 7.88 -17.83
N LEU A 139 8.00 6.85 -17.52
CA LEU A 139 7.61 5.45 -17.42
C LEU A 139 8.06 4.94 -16.05
N ILE A 140 7.15 4.31 -15.30
CA ILE A 140 7.51 3.67 -14.04
C ILE A 140 7.68 2.18 -14.30
N VAL A 141 8.89 1.67 -14.09
CA VAL A 141 9.20 0.24 -14.20
C VAL A 141 9.39 -0.33 -12.80
N VAL A 142 8.59 -1.34 -12.46
CA VAL A 142 8.65 -2.06 -11.19
C VAL A 142 9.21 -3.44 -11.46
N ASP A 143 10.43 -3.70 -10.99
CA ASP A 143 11.02 -5.04 -11.08
C ASP A 143 10.71 -5.84 -9.81
N ALA A 144 9.71 -6.72 -9.89
CA ALA A 144 9.31 -7.57 -8.78
C ALA A 144 10.00 -8.95 -8.78
N ARG A 145 10.92 -9.22 -9.73
CA ARG A 145 11.55 -10.54 -9.87
C ARG A 145 12.42 -10.95 -8.68
N LYS A 146 12.97 -9.97 -7.95
CA LYS A 146 13.79 -10.18 -6.76
C LYS A 146 13.09 -9.80 -5.45
N LEU A 147 11.84 -9.37 -5.51
CA LEU A 147 11.08 -8.94 -4.35
C LEU A 147 10.37 -10.11 -3.69
N GLN A 148 10.07 -9.98 -2.40
CA GLN A 148 9.19 -10.88 -1.68
C GLN A 148 7.72 -10.45 -1.83
N ILE A 149 6.78 -11.33 -1.49
CA ILE A 149 5.34 -11.13 -1.77
C ILE A 149 4.81 -9.82 -1.17
N HIS A 150 4.92 -9.64 0.15
CA HIS A 150 4.39 -8.44 0.82
C HIS A 150 5.17 -7.19 0.45
N THR A 151 6.49 -7.32 0.24
CA THR A 151 7.30 -6.21 -0.26
C THR A 151 6.83 -5.76 -1.65
N ALA A 152 6.57 -6.68 -2.58
CA ALA A 152 6.09 -6.35 -3.93
C ALA A 152 4.71 -5.67 -3.90
N GLU A 153 3.80 -6.16 -3.06
CA GLU A 153 2.48 -5.56 -2.86
C GLU A 153 2.58 -4.13 -2.31
N VAL A 154 3.28 -3.94 -1.18
CA VAL A 154 3.43 -2.62 -0.54
C VAL A 154 4.20 -1.64 -1.43
N TYR A 155 5.20 -2.13 -2.17
CA TYR A 155 5.95 -1.32 -3.14
C TYR A 155 5.04 -0.78 -4.25
N LEU A 156 4.18 -1.63 -4.82
CA LEU A 156 3.19 -1.22 -5.82
C LEU A 156 2.19 -0.21 -5.23
N LEU A 157 1.69 -0.44 -4.02
CA LEU A 157 0.79 0.48 -3.34
C LEU A 157 1.47 1.84 -3.06
N THR A 158 2.76 1.84 -2.72
CA THR A 158 3.55 3.08 -2.52
C THR A 158 3.67 3.87 -3.81
N ILE A 159 3.87 3.20 -4.95
CA ILE A 159 3.84 3.85 -6.26
C ILE A 159 2.47 4.47 -6.50
N LEU A 160 1.38 3.75 -6.26
CA LEU A 160 0.03 4.30 -6.42
C LEU A 160 -0.19 5.51 -5.49
N LYS A 161 0.28 5.46 -4.23
CA LYS A 161 0.23 6.59 -3.30
C LYS A 161 0.96 7.81 -3.85
N GLY A 162 2.19 7.65 -4.33
CA GLY A 162 2.95 8.74 -4.95
C GLY A 162 2.30 9.29 -6.22
N LEU A 163 1.71 8.42 -7.05
CA LEU A 163 0.96 8.83 -8.24
C LEU A 163 -0.32 9.59 -7.88
N LYS A 164 -1.00 9.24 -6.78
CA LYS A 164 -2.15 9.99 -6.26
C LYS A 164 -1.76 11.41 -5.89
N HIS A 165 -0.63 11.58 -5.19
CA HIS A 165 -0.09 12.92 -4.87
C HIS A 165 0.32 13.71 -6.12
N ARG A 166 0.96 13.05 -7.09
CA ARG A 166 1.33 13.65 -8.38
C ARG A 166 0.09 14.11 -9.17
N LEU A 167 -1.00 13.32 -9.15
CA LEU A 167 -2.27 13.71 -9.76
C LEU A 167 -2.89 14.93 -9.05
N ALA A 168 -2.85 14.96 -7.72
CA ALA A 168 -3.35 16.08 -6.93
C ALA A 168 -2.58 17.38 -7.20
N ALA A 169 -1.29 17.28 -7.54
CA ALA A 169 -0.47 18.40 -8.02
C ALA A 169 -0.75 18.80 -9.49
N GLY A 170 -1.72 18.18 -10.17
CA GLY A 170 -2.10 18.49 -11.54
C GLY A 170 -1.22 17.86 -12.63
N ALA A 171 -0.24 17.03 -12.27
CA ALA A 171 0.68 16.43 -13.23
C ALA A 171 0.07 15.21 -13.94
N LYS A 172 0.51 14.98 -15.19
CA LYS A 172 0.11 13.80 -15.98
C LYS A 172 0.66 12.51 -15.36
N LEU A 173 -0.16 11.48 -15.31
CA LEU A 173 0.24 10.17 -14.80
C LEU A 173 0.96 9.33 -15.88
N PRO A 174 2.11 8.73 -15.54
CA PRO A 174 2.85 7.85 -16.43
C PRO A 174 2.19 6.46 -16.53
N ASN A 175 2.64 5.67 -17.51
CA ASN A 175 2.31 4.25 -17.55
C ASN A 175 3.19 3.47 -16.56
N ILE A 176 2.63 2.44 -15.94
CA ILE A 176 3.33 1.56 -15.01
C ILE A 176 3.56 0.22 -15.72
N THR A 177 4.79 -0.27 -15.69
CA THR A 177 5.15 -1.60 -16.18
C THR A 177 5.70 -2.41 -15.01
N ILE A 178 5.10 -3.56 -14.72
CA ILE A 178 5.53 -4.46 -13.67
C ILE A 178 6.17 -5.68 -14.34
N LEU A 179 7.42 -5.96 -14.01
CA LEU A 179 8.15 -7.15 -14.41
C LEU A 179 7.99 -8.19 -13.30
N LEU A 180 7.51 -9.36 -13.68
CA LEU A 180 7.14 -10.44 -12.78
C LEU A 180 7.99 -11.70 -13.03
N PRO A 181 8.27 -12.50 -11.99
CA PRO A 181 8.94 -13.78 -12.18
C PRO A 181 8.03 -14.77 -12.92
N VAL A 182 8.62 -15.55 -13.83
CA VAL A 182 7.94 -16.60 -14.60
C VAL A 182 8.64 -17.91 -14.34
N GLU A 183 7.89 -18.92 -13.92
CA GLU A 183 8.37 -20.29 -13.76
C GLU A 183 8.08 -21.06 -15.05
N LYS A 184 9.06 -21.81 -15.55
CA LYS A 184 8.88 -22.64 -16.76
C LYS A 184 8.77 -24.09 -16.34
N THR A 185 7.65 -24.73 -16.63
CA THR A 185 7.46 -26.16 -16.45
C THR A 185 7.39 -26.86 -17.80
N GLN A 186 8.20 -27.89 -17.98
CA GLN A 186 8.10 -28.79 -19.11
C GLN A 186 7.06 -29.86 -18.80
N ILE A 187 6.02 -29.95 -19.62
CA ILE A 187 5.09 -31.07 -19.58
C ILE A 187 5.49 -32.02 -20.70
N GLN A 188 5.92 -33.22 -20.32
CA GLN A 188 6.08 -34.32 -21.27
C GLN A 188 4.68 -34.84 -21.62
N SER A 189 4.24 -34.54 -22.84
CA SER A 189 3.09 -35.19 -23.46
C SER A 189 3.61 -36.25 -24.43
N ALA A 190 2.89 -37.37 -24.56
CA ALA A 190 3.26 -38.57 -25.33
C ALA A 190 3.67 -38.33 -26.80
N THR A 191 3.48 -37.12 -27.34
CA THR A 191 3.80 -36.78 -28.74
C THR A 191 4.53 -35.44 -28.94
N ARG A 192 4.76 -34.64 -27.89
CA ARG A 192 5.54 -33.38 -28.00
C ARG A 192 5.90 -32.79 -26.64
N GLU A 193 7.15 -32.34 -26.46
CA GLU A 193 7.50 -31.46 -25.33
C GLU A 193 6.76 -30.13 -25.48
N LYS A 194 5.96 -29.77 -24.47
CA LYS A 194 5.34 -28.45 -24.38
C LYS A 194 5.87 -27.76 -23.12
N THR A 195 6.55 -26.63 -23.32
CA THR A 195 6.92 -25.71 -22.23
C THR A 195 5.73 -24.83 -21.89
N ILE A 196 5.19 -24.94 -20.68
CA ILE A 196 4.15 -24.04 -20.16
C ILE A 196 4.82 -23.06 -19.19
N ASN A 197 4.53 -21.78 -19.37
CA ASN A 197 4.92 -20.74 -18.42
C ASN A 197 3.86 -20.65 -17.31
N LEU A 198 4.28 -20.88 -16.07
CA LEU A 198 3.48 -20.72 -14.87
C LEU A 198 3.83 -19.41 -14.18
N ALA A 199 2.80 -18.75 -13.66
CA ALA A 199 2.98 -17.58 -12.81
C ALA A 199 3.51 -18.01 -11.45
N GLY A 200 4.67 -17.48 -11.05
CA GLY A 200 5.20 -17.69 -9.70
C GLY A 200 4.32 -17.06 -8.61
N ARG A 201 4.55 -17.42 -7.35
CA ARG A 201 3.71 -16.97 -6.20
C ARG A 201 3.59 -15.44 -6.10
N ILE A 202 4.69 -14.72 -6.33
CA ILE A 202 4.71 -13.24 -6.33
C ILE A 202 3.81 -12.69 -7.44
N SER A 203 3.89 -13.28 -8.64
CA SER A 203 3.09 -12.88 -9.81
C SER A 203 1.59 -13.07 -9.55
N GLN A 204 1.22 -14.18 -8.92
CA GLN A 204 -0.15 -14.46 -8.51
C GLN A 204 -0.63 -13.49 -7.43
N ALA A 205 0.21 -13.18 -6.44
CA ALA A 205 -0.12 -12.24 -5.37
C ALA A 205 -0.33 -10.81 -5.91
N VAL A 206 0.56 -10.31 -6.76
CA VAL A 206 0.42 -8.99 -7.41
C VAL A 206 -0.84 -8.93 -8.27
N ALA A 207 -1.12 -9.98 -9.05
CA ALA A 207 -2.36 -10.05 -9.83
C ALA A 207 -3.62 -10.13 -8.94
N ALA A 208 -3.56 -10.83 -7.81
CA ALA A 208 -4.64 -10.86 -6.82
C ALA A 208 -4.86 -9.48 -6.20
N LEU A 209 -3.80 -8.76 -5.81
CA LEU A 209 -3.87 -7.38 -5.32
C LEU A 209 -4.55 -6.46 -6.34
N LEU A 210 -4.12 -6.48 -7.60
CA LEU A 210 -4.72 -5.66 -8.66
C LEU A 210 -6.22 -5.95 -8.86
N ARG A 211 -6.63 -7.21 -8.73
CA ARG A 211 -8.05 -7.61 -8.77
C ARG A 211 -8.82 -7.11 -7.56
N ARG A 212 -8.27 -7.18 -6.34
CA ARG A 212 -8.92 -6.68 -5.12
C ARG A 212 -9.12 -5.16 -5.17
N LEU A 213 -8.10 -4.44 -5.66
CA LEU A 213 -8.13 -3.00 -5.93
C LEU A 213 -9.07 -2.60 -7.08
N ALA A 214 -9.55 -3.57 -7.88
CA ALA A 214 -10.30 -3.36 -9.10
C ALA A 214 -9.61 -2.42 -10.11
N LEU A 215 -8.27 -2.46 -10.15
CA LEU A 215 -7.47 -1.64 -11.06
C LEU A 215 -7.28 -2.39 -12.39
N PRO A 216 -7.81 -1.90 -13.52
CA PRO A 216 -7.66 -2.59 -14.79
C PRO A 216 -6.21 -2.55 -15.28
N TYR A 217 -5.71 -3.70 -15.70
CA TYR A 217 -4.36 -3.87 -16.24
C TYR A 217 -4.38 -4.69 -17.54
N GLN A 218 -3.30 -4.58 -18.31
CA GLN A 218 -3.06 -5.33 -19.54
C GLN A 218 -1.90 -6.32 -19.34
N GLY A 219 -2.00 -7.47 -19.99
CA GLY A 219 -1.03 -8.56 -19.82
C GLY A 219 -1.54 -9.63 -18.86
N ASN A 220 -0.72 -10.66 -18.66
CA ASN A 220 -1.04 -11.79 -17.80
C ASN A 220 0.23 -12.19 -17.03
N GLU A 221 0.03 -12.56 -15.77
CA GLU A 221 1.04 -12.99 -14.81
C GLU A 221 1.99 -14.08 -15.36
N SER A 222 1.49 -15.00 -16.19
CA SER A 222 2.26 -16.08 -16.80
C SER A 222 3.22 -15.62 -17.91
N TYR A 223 3.05 -14.40 -18.43
CA TYR A 223 3.96 -13.80 -19.42
C TYR A 223 5.03 -12.91 -18.78
N GLY A 224 5.02 -12.76 -17.45
CA GLY A 224 6.06 -12.02 -16.71
C GLY A 224 5.99 -10.50 -16.85
N LYS A 225 4.92 -9.96 -17.44
CA LYS A 225 4.77 -8.53 -17.65
C LYS A 225 3.32 -8.09 -17.53
N ILE A 226 3.08 -7.15 -16.60
CA ILE A 226 1.80 -6.45 -16.45
C ILE A 226 2.02 -4.97 -16.79
N ARG A 227 1.07 -4.36 -17.49
CA ARG A 227 1.07 -2.92 -17.79
C ARG A 227 -0.21 -2.27 -17.28
N ILE A 228 -0.07 -1.12 -16.64
CA ILE A 228 -1.18 -0.31 -16.16
C ILE A 228 -1.11 1.05 -16.85
N ASN A 229 -2.19 1.43 -17.53
CA ASN A 229 -2.25 2.69 -18.25
C ASN A 229 -2.48 3.86 -17.29
N GLY A 230 -1.71 4.94 -17.42
CA GLY A 230 -1.85 6.14 -16.58
C GLY A 230 -3.25 6.78 -16.65
N ILE A 231 -3.96 6.65 -17.78
CA ILE A 231 -5.36 7.12 -17.91
C ILE A 231 -6.30 6.28 -17.05
N ALA A 232 -6.08 4.96 -16.99
CA ALA A 232 -6.87 4.06 -16.16
C ALA A 232 -6.65 4.35 -14.67
N VAL A 233 -5.39 4.58 -14.28
CA VAL A 233 -5.02 4.99 -12.91
C VAL A 233 -5.68 6.33 -12.55
N LYS A 234 -5.68 7.32 -13.46
CA LYS A 234 -6.35 8.60 -13.23
C LYS A 234 -7.84 8.43 -12.96
N ARG A 235 -8.53 7.63 -13.80
CA ARG A 235 -9.96 7.34 -13.62
C ARG A 235 -10.24 6.60 -12.31
N TRP A 236 -9.33 5.70 -11.93
CA TRP A 236 -9.44 4.94 -10.68
C TRP A 236 -9.30 5.83 -9.44
N PHE A 237 -8.38 6.81 -9.45
CA PHE A 237 -8.27 7.81 -8.36
C PHE A 237 -9.44 8.79 -8.27
N GLN A 238 -10.26 8.89 -9.33
CA GLN A 238 -11.39 9.82 -9.42
C GLN A 238 -12.68 9.04 -9.66
N PRO A 239 -13.17 8.26 -8.67
CA PRO A 239 -14.43 7.55 -8.80
C PRO A 239 -15.58 8.54 -9.07
N LYS A 240 -16.47 8.18 -9.99
CA LYS A 240 -17.68 8.98 -10.25
C LYS A 240 -18.67 8.76 -9.10
N LEU A 241 -18.84 9.78 -8.25
CA LEU A 241 -19.80 9.78 -7.16
C LEU A 241 -21.17 10.26 -7.66
N ALA A 242 -22.27 9.70 -7.13
CA ALA A 242 -23.61 10.18 -7.46
C ALA A 242 -23.84 11.56 -6.83
N SER A 243 -24.38 12.50 -7.61
CA SER A 243 -24.74 13.85 -7.16
C SER A 243 -26.22 13.87 -6.70
N PRO A 244 -26.61 14.70 -5.71
CA PRO A 244 -25.96 15.94 -5.31
C PRO A 244 -25.54 15.96 -3.83
N PHE A 245 -24.23 15.96 -3.54
CA PHE A 245 -23.73 16.33 -2.21
C PHE A 245 -23.32 17.79 -2.19
N SER A 246 -24.29 18.65 -1.85
CA SER A 246 -24.05 19.82 -1.02
C SER A 246 -23.97 19.33 0.42
N GLY A 247 -22.81 19.45 1.08
CA GLY A 247 -22.71 19.34 2.54
C GLY A 247 -22.07 18.09 3.12
N ARG A 248 -20.73 18.00 2.98
CA ARG A 248 -19.70 17.53 3.94
C ARG A 248 -18.60 16.80 3.18
N SER A 249 -17.68 17.60 2.65
CA SER A 249 -16.30 17.15 2.43
C SER A 249 -15.74 16.78 3.80
N ILE A 250 -15.68 15.49 4.11
CA ILE A 250 -14.93 14.99 5.26
C ILE A 250 -13.44 15.15 4.92
N GLU A 251 -12.93 16.33 5.26
CA GLU A 251 -11.80 16.56 6.16
C GLU A 251 -10.60 15.60 6.14
N LEU A 252 -10.14 15.12 4.98
CA LEU A 252 -8.74 14.63 4.85
C LEU A 252 -7.81 15.65 4.17
N SER A 253 -8.38 16.65 3.49
CA SER A 253 -7.67 17.82 2.95
C SER A 253 -7.84 19.08 3.82
N SER A 254 -8.54 18.99 4.95
CA SER A 254 -8.84 20.11 5.84
C SER A 254 -7.63 20.58 6.65
N SER A 255 -6.63 19.73 6.90
CA SER A 255 -5.43 20.12 7.65
C SER A 255 -4.54 21.07 6.83
N LEU A 256 -4.30 20.79 5.54
CA LEU A 256 -3.56 21.70 4.66
C LEU A 256 -4.36 22.97 4.29
N SER A 257 -5.67 22.84 4.09
CA SER A 257 -6.51 23.99 3.71
C SER A 257 -6.85 24.91 4.90
N ARG A 258 -6.93 24.39 6.14
CA ARG A 258 -7.04 25.23 7.36
C ARG A 258 -5.73 25.96 7.65
N LEU A 259 -4.57 25.32 7.46
CA LEU A 259 -3.27 25.98 7.60
C LEU A 259 -3.08 27.07 6.53
N GLY A 260 -3.42 26.78 5.27
CA GLY A 260 -3.37 27.75 4.17
C GLY A 260 -4.32 28.95 4.37
N LYS A 261 -5.54 28.70 4.86
CA LYS A 261 -6.48 29.78 5.22
C LYS A 261 -5.99 30.62 6.40
N GLY A 262 -5.39 29.98 7.41
CA GLY A 262 -4.77 30.66 8.56
C GLY A 262 -3.61 31.56 8.14
N ILE A 263 -2.73 31.07 7.25
CA ILE A 263 -1.59 31.82 6.71
C ILE A 263 -2.07 33.00 5.85
N ILE A 264 -3.08 32.81 5.00
CA ILE A 264 -3.65 33.89 4.18
C ILE A 264 -4.34 34.95 5.06
N HIS A 265 -5.03 34.55 6.14
CA HIS A 265 -5.62 35.50 7.08
C HIS A 265 -4.56 36.24 7.92
N GLN A 266 -3.50 35.56 8.37
CA GLN A 266 -2.38 36.22 9.04
C GLN A 266 -1.65 37.20 8.12
N GLN A 267 -1.38 36.83 6.86
CA GLN A 267 -0.78 37.73 5.88
C GLN A 267 -1.67 38.94 5.58
N ARG A 268 -3.00 38.77 5.56
CA ARG A 268 -3.95 39.88 5.43
C ARG A 268 -3.89 40.80 6.65
N ASN A 269 -3.96 40.25 7.86
CA ASN A 269 -3.93 41.04 9.09
C ASN A 269 -2.61 41.80 9.28
N ILE A 270 -1.47 41.23 8.85
CA ILE A 270 -0.17 41.92 8.86
C ILE A 270 -0.15 43.07 7.83
N ARG A 271 -0.81 42.92 6.68
CA ARG A 271 -0.91 43.98 5.66
C ARG A 271 -1.88 45.10 6.03
N THR A 272 -2.94 44.81 6.78
CA THR A 272 -3.94 45.82 7.19
C THR A 272 -3.69 46.41 8.58
N GLY A 273 -2.78 45.86 9.38
CA GLY A 273 -2.61 46.19 10.80
C GLY A 273 -1.62 47.31 11.14
N ASN A 274 -1.25 48.21 10.22
CA ASN A 274 -0.27 49.27 10.51
C ASN A 274 -0.58 50.63 9.84
N LEU A 275 -1.83 51.10 9.88
CA LEU A 275 -2.16 52.50 9.59
C LEU A 275 -3.36 52.99 10.41
N SER A 276 -3.14 53.23 11.71
CA SER A 276 -3.85 54.29 12.44
C SER A 276 -3.03 54.62 13.70
N LEU A 277 -2.09 55.54 13.55
CA LEU A 277 -1.47 56.26 14.64
C LEU A 277 -2.18 57.62 14.70
N GLU A 278 -3.14 57.73 15.63
CA GLU A 278 -3.61 58.97 16.27
C GLU A 278 -4.33 58.58 17.56
#